data_AF-A0A661H5G1-F1
#
_entry.id   AF-A0A661H5G1-F1
#
_cell.length_a   1.000
_cell.length_b   1.000
_cell.length_c   1.000
_cell.angle_alpha   90.00
_cell.angle_beta   90.00
_cell.angle_gamma   90.00
#
_symmetry.space_group_name_H-M   'P 1'
#
loop_
_entity.id
_entity.type
_entity.pdbx_description
1 polymer ?
#
loop_
_entity_poly.entity_id
_entity_poly.type
_entity_poly.pdbx_seq_one_letter_code
_entity_poly.pdbx_strand_id
1 'polypeptide(L)' 'MKGLSLETIPPIHIPFRFFNTAPWMGVLAALVLLFGTGQPYGSQWSPELLAATHLLTLGFMAMVMLGAMFQLVPVISGR' A
#
# COMPACT_ATOMS: atom_id res chain seq x y z
N MET A 1 6.11 32.68 3.15
CA MET A 1 5.69 31.27 3.17
C MET A 1 6.52 30.57 4.24
N LYS A 2 5.89 30.03 5.29
CA LYS A 2 6.63 29.22 6.27
C LYS A 2 7.09 27.96 5.51
N GLY A 3 8.39 27.69 5.46
CA GLY A 3 8.96 26.56 4.73
C GLY A 3 8.55 25.21 5.34
N LEU A 4 8.90 24.11 4.66
CA LEU A 4 8.71 22.76 5.19
C LEU A 4 9.46 22.59 6.51
N SER A 5 8.81 22.04 7.54
CA SER A 5 9.44 21.74 8.82
C SER A 5 10.21 20.43 8.74
N LEU A 6 11.41 20.45 8.15
CA LEU A 6 12.23 19.25 7.99
C LEU A 6 12.70 18.65 9.34
N GLU A 7 12.63 19.44 10.40
CA GLU A 7 12.92 19.05 11.78
C GLU A 7 11.88 18.09 12.36
N THR A 8 10.66 18.06 11.79
CA THR A 8 9.56 17.18 12.22
C THR A 8 9.51 15.86 11.43
N ILE A 9 10.52 15.56 10.62
CA ILE A 9 10.59 14.30 9.86
C ILE A 9 10.61 13.11 10.86
N PRO A 10 9.64 12.18 10.75
CA PRO A 10 9.62 11.02 11.63
C PRO A 10 10.80 10.08 11.33
N PRO A 11 11.22 9.26 12.31
CA PRO A 11 12.21 8.22 12.09
C PRO A 11 11.88 7.34 10.87
N ILE A 12 12.85 7.16 9.97
CA ILE A 12 12.65 6.50 8.66
C ILE A 12 12.09 5.08 8.77
N HIS A 13 12.36 4.37 9.88
CA HIS A 13 11.88 3.02 10.10
C HIS A 13 10.34 2.95 10.24
N ILE A 14 9.66 4.05 10.56
CA ILE A 14 8.19 4.11 10.66
C ILE A 14 7.55 3.95 9.27
N PRO A 15 7.77 4.85 8.29
CA PRO A 15 7.20 4.71 6.95
C PRO A 15 7.74 3.48 6.20
N PHE A 16 8.99 3.07 6.46
CA PHE A 16 9.59 1.91 5.79
C PHE A 16 8.85 0.60 6.05
N ARG A 17 8.24 0.41 7.22
CA ARG A 17 7.47 -0.81 7.50
C ARG A 17 6.27 -0.96 6.56
N PHE A 18 5.60 0.16 6.25
CA PHE A 18 4.49 0.19 5.32
C PHE A 18 4.97 -0.05 3.88
N PHE A 19 6.02 0.67 3.47
CA PHE A 19 6.59 0.50 2.13
C PHE A 19 7.18 -0.89 1.89
N ASN A 20 7.73 -1.55 2.91
CA ASN A 20 8.20 -2.92 2.79
C ASN A 20 7.05 -3.92 2.70
N THR A 21 5.92 -3.65 3.35
CA THR A 21 4.74 -4.52 3.31
C THR A 21 4.02 -4.48 1.96
N ALA A 22 3.98 -3.30 1.31
CA ALA A 22 3.27 -3.12 0.04
C ALA A 22 3.70 -4.08 -1.09
N PRO A 23 5.00 -4.25 -1.43
CA PRO A 23 5.44 -5.20 -2.45
C PRO A 23 4.96 -6.63 -2.22
N TRP A 24 4.94 -7.09 -0.95
CA TRP A 24 4.45 -8.42 -0.62
C TRP A 24 2.96 -8.58 -0.91
N MET A 25 2.15 -7.52 -0.76
CA MET A 25 0.74 -7.56 -1.15
C MET A 25 0.56 -7.70 -2.67
N GLY A 26 1.44 -7.07 -3.46
CA GLY A 26 1.50 -7.27 -4.91
C GLY A 26 1.90 -8.69 -5.30
N VAL A 27 2.91 -9.26 -4.62
CA VAL A 27 3.31 -10.67 -4.81
C VAL A 27 2.15 -11.61 -4.47
N LEU A 28 1.47 -11.41 -3.34
CA LEU A 28 0.31 -12.21 -2.96
C LEU A 28 -0.82 -12.12 -3.99
N ALA A 29 -1.09 -10.93 -4.56
CA ALA A 29 -2.09 -10.77 -5.62
C ALA A 29 -1.71 -11.60 -6.87
N ALA A 30 -0.43 -11.56 -7.26
CA ALA A 30 0.07 -12.39 -8.37
C ALA A 30 -0.07 -13.89 -8.07
N LEU A 31 0.27 -14.32 -6.86
CA LEU A 31 0.12 -15.73 -6.45
C LEU A 31 -1.34 -16.19 -6.51
N VAL A 32 -2.29 -15.37 -6.05
CA VAL A 32 -3.72 -15.68 -6.13
C VAL A 32 -4.16 -15.85 -7.58
N LEU A 33 -3.72 -14.97 -8.48
CA LEU A 33 -4.12 -15.03 -9.90
C LEU A 33 -3.45 -16.19 -10.67
N LEU A 34 -2.22 -16.57 -10.32
CA LEU A 34 -1.48 -17.64 -10.99
C LEU A 34 -1.83 -19.04 -10.49
N PHE A 35 -2.12 -19.18 -9.19
CA PHE A 35 -2.34 -20.48 -8.55
C PHE A 35 -3.78 -20.71 -8.09
N GLY A 36 -4.69 -19.75 -8.33
CA GLY A 36 -6.11 -19.92 -8.08
C GLY A 36 -6.70 -21.04 -8.94
N THR A 37 -7.56 -21.87 -8.34
CA THR A 37 -8.15 -23.05 -9.01
C THR A 37 -9.43 -22.73 -9.78
N GLY A 38 -9.99 -21.52 -9.64
CA GLY A 38 -11.19 -21.10 -10.36
C GLY A 38 -10.91 -20.60 -11.78
N GLN A 39 -11.91 -19.96 -12.39
CA GLN A 39 -11.78 -19.25 -13.65
C GLN A 39 -11.76 -17.73 -13.37
N PRO A 40 -10.60 -17.17 -12.97
CA PRO A 40 -10.50 -15.76 -12.57
C PRO A 40 -11.05 -14.82 -13.64
N TYR A 41 -10.85 -15.15 -14.91
CA TYR A 41 -11.26 -14.32 -16.06
C TYR A 41 -12.65 -14.66 -16.63
N GLY A 42 -13.38 -15.62 -16.04
CA GLY A 42 -14.74 -15.98 -16.49
C GLY A 42 -15.80 -14.97 -16.04
N SER A 43 -15.56 -14.27 -14.93
CA SER A 43 -16.41 -13.19 -14.41
C SER A 43 -15.56 -12.18 -13.67
N GLN A 44 -15.87 -10.90 -13.83
CA GLN A 44 -15.25 -9.81 -13.06
C GLN A 44 -15.48 -9.93 -11.54
N TRP A 45 -16.45 -10.74 -11.13
CA TRP A 45 -16.81 -11.03 -9.73
C TRP A 45 -16.25 -12.35 -9.22
N SER A 46 -15.28 -12.95 -9.93
CA SER A 46 -14.62 -14.16 -9.45
C SER A 46 -13.95 -13.88 -8.09
N PRO A 47 -13.97 -14.86 -7.16
CA PRO A 47 -13.32 -14.71 -5.86
C PRO A 47 -11.84 -14.31 -5.97
N GLU A 48 -11.13 -14.82 -6.98
CA GLU A 48 -9.73 -14.51 -7.25
C GLU A 48 -9.51 -13.06 -7.67
N LEU A 49 -10.34 -12.52 -8.59
CA LEU A 49 -10.23 -11.11 -8.99
C LEU A 49 -10.63 -10.16 -7.86
N LEU A 50 -11.64 -10.52 -7.07
CA LEU A 50 -12.01 -9.76 -5.87
C LEU A 50 -10.86 -9.76 -4.87
N ALA A 51 -10.27 -10.91 -4.56
CA ALA A 51 -9.13 -11.00 -3.65
C ALA A 51 -7.92 -10.19 -4.16
N ALA A 52 -7.58 -10.30 -5.45
CA ALA A 52 -6.51 -9.52 -6.07
C ALA A 52 -6.78 -8.01 -5.99
N THR A 53 -8.03 -7.58 -6.22
CA THR A 53 -8.43 -6.17 -6.10
C THR A 53 -8.23 -5.65 -4.68
N HIS A 54 -8.61 -6.42 -3.65
CA HIS A 54 -8.40 -6.03 -2.26
C HIS A 54 -6.92 -6.00 -1.88
N LEU A 55 -6.13 -6.98 -2.34
CA LEU A 55 -4.69 -7.02 -2.11
C LEU A 55 -3.99 -5.81 -2.74
N LEU A 56 -4.40 -5.39 -3.94
CA LEU A 56 -3.81 -4.21 -4.59
C LEU A 56 -4.29 -2.90 -3.97
N THR A 57 -5.58 -2.74 -3.70
CA THR A 57 -6.13 -1.47 -3.20
C THR A 57 -5.88 -1.28 -1.70
N LEU A 58 -6.31 -2.22 -0.87
CA LEU A 58 -6.16 -2.14 0.58
C LEU A 58 -4.79 -2.63 1.05
N GLY A 59 -4.22 -3.63 0.39
CA GLY A 59 -2.89 -4.15 0.74
C GLY A 59 -1.76 -3.27 0.22
N PHE A 60 -1.69 -2.99 -1.08
CA PHE A 60 -0.58 -2.23 -1.67
C PHE A 60 -0.81 -0.72 -1.56
N MET A 61 -1.87 -0.18 -2.16
CA MET A 61 -2.05 1.27 -2.27
C MET A 61 -2.23 1.92 -0.90
N ALA A 62 -3.08 1.37 -0.03
CA ALA A 62 -3.28 1.93 1.29
C ALA A 62 -2.01 1.88 2.16
N MET A 63 -1.19 0.83 2.08
CA MET A 63 0.10 0.78 2.79
C MET A 63 1.05 1.88 2.29
N VAL A 64 1.18 2.07 0.97
CA VAL A 64 1.99 3.16 0.40
C VAL A 64 1.47 4.53 0.85
N MET A 65 0.16 4.75 0.79
CA MET A 65 -0.47 5.99 1.22
C MET A 65 -0.21 6.28 2.70
N LEU A 66 -0.40 5.29 3.57
CA LEU A 66 -0.15 5.44 5.01
C LEU A 66 1.32 5.74 5.29
N GLY A 67 2.25 5.00 4.67
CA GLY A 67 3.69 5.27 4.79
C GLY A 67 4.05 6.70 4.36
N ALA A 68 3.52 7.15 3.23
CA ALA A 68 3.72 8.51 2.74
C ALA A 68 3.07 9.57 3.65
N MET A 69 1.88 9.31 4.19
CA MET A 69 1.20 10.22 5.13
C MET A 69 2.01 10.42 6.40
N PHE A 70 2.59 9.34 6.97
CA PHE A 70 3.48 9.48 8.12
C PHE A 70 4.66 10.40 7.81
N GLN A 71 5.24 10.31 6.61
CA GLN A 71 6.38 11.14 6.22
C GLN A 71 5.99 12.60 5.91
N LEU A 72 4.85 12.84 5.27
CA LEU A 72 4.47 14.16 4.74
C LEU A 72 3.65 15.01 5.71
N VAL A 73 2.72 14.41 6.48
CA VAL A 73 1.81 15.15 7.35
C VAL A 73 2.57 15.98 8.41
N PRO A 74 3.58 15.45 9.14
CA PRO A 74 4.33 16.24 10.12
C PRO A 74 5.04 17.43 9.48
N VAL A 75 5.71 17.20 8.34
CA VAL A 75 6.53 18.20 7.65
C VAL A 75 5.68 19.34 7.07
N ILE A 76 4.50 19.01 6.53
CA ILE A 76 3.58 20.00 5.94
C ILE A 76 2.79 20.74 7.03
N SER A 77 2.41 20.06 8.10
CA SER A 77 1.63 20.68 9.19
C SER A 77 2.45 21.65 10.03
N GLY A 78 3.78 21.57 9.94
CA GLY A 78 4.71 22.41 10.69
C GLY A 78 4.65 22.19 12.20
N ARG A 79 4.18 21.00 12.61
CA ARG A 79 4.10 20.49 13.97
C ARG A 79 4.65 19.07 14.02
#